data_AF-A0A7I8BGD0-F1
#
_entry.id   AF-A0A7I8BGD0-F1
#
_cell.length_a   1.000
_cell.length_b   1.000
_cell.length_c   1.000
_cell.angle_alpha   90.00
_cell.angle_beta   90.00
_cell.angle_gamma   90.00
#
_symmetry.space_group_name_H-M   'P 1'
#
loop_
_entity.id
_entity.type
_entity.pdbx_description
1 polymer ?
#
loop_
_entity_poly.entity_id
_entity_poly.type
_entity_poly.pdbx_seq_one_letter_code
_entity_poly.pdbx_strand_id
1 'polypeptide(L)'
;MTAFLLIWSPKKWPWPELPDVAKRVAAGEAVADVWGCGFSRSILPGDRVFIHRVTLEPKGVFASGYVTRAPYEVPDATKKRGYRLCVDFVYDYLVDAHHEVVITRDELRKHPFSVQTWDAQTSGISIKPMAEGALEKLWIERTGKRARPVVAPHADAPAKSTKEQASQAWSAANKAAAGKRAARVAMYFSSPKRPNSPPGDGEGNSGDT
;
A
#
# COMPACT_ATOMS: atom_id res chain seq x y z
N MET A 1 13.25 -16.81 -13.74
CA MET A 1 12.95 -15.91 -12.61
C MET A 1 11.88 -14.96 -13.10
N THR A 2 10.87 -14.68 -12.30
CA THR A 2 9.85 -13.70 -12.67
C THR A 2 9.98 -12.47 -11.79
N ALA A 3 9.61 -11.30 -12.32
CA ALA A 3 9.60 -10.07 -11.56
C ALA A 3 8.17 -9.65 -11.18
N PHE A 4 8.00 -9.18 -9.95
CA PHE A 4 6.73 -8.69 -9.43
C PHE A 4 6.82 -7.24 -8.95
N LEU A 5 5.71 -6.53 -9.10
CA LEU A 5 5.54 -5.16 -8.67
C LEU A 5 4.78 -5.11 -7.35
N LEU A 6 5.40 -4.49 -6.35
CA LEU A 6 4.83 -4.17 -5.05
C LEU A 6 4.56 -2.67 -4.99
N ILE A 7 3.44 -2.29 -4.38
CA ILE A 7 2.98 -0.89 -4.38
C ILE A 7 3.04 -0.32 -2.97
N TRP A 8 3.57 0.90 -2.85
CA TRP A 8 3.53 1.70 -1.64
C TRP A 8 2.91 3.07 -1.88
N SER A 9 1.93 3.42 -1.06
CA SER A 9 1.34 4.76 -1.01
C SER A 9 1.68 5.41 0.34
N PRO A 10 2.53 6.45 0.38
CA PRO A 10 2.85 7.17 1.63
C PRO A 10 1.61 7.79 2.28
N LYS A 11 0.60 8.16 1.49
CA LYS A 11 -0.67 8.70 1.99
C LYS A 11 -1.49 7.67 2.78
N LYS A 12 -1.43 6.39 2.39
CA LYS A 12 -2.16 5.31 3.06
C LYS A 12 -1.32 4.62 4.14
N TRP A 13 -0.01 4.55 3.93
CA TRP A 13 0.91 3.80 4.77
C TRP A 13 2.15 4.65 5.04
N PRO A 14 2.08 5.57 6.01
CA PRO A 14 3.24 6.32 6.45
C PRO A 14 4.36 5.36 6.88
N TRP A 15 5.60 5.69 6.54
CA TRP A 15 6.73 4.82 6.82
C TRP A 15 7.91 5.64 7.38
N PRO A 16 7.80 6.13 8.63
CA PRO A 16 8.78 7.06 9.19
C PRO A 16 10.19 6.47 9.31
N GLU A 17 10.31 5.16 9.51
CA GLU A 17 11.59 4.44 9.62
C GLU A 17 12.26 4.12 8.27
N LEU A 18 11.62 4.42 7.14
CA LEU A 18 12.17 4.18 5.80
C LEU A 18 13.62 4.69 5.61
N PRO A 19 13.99 5.91 6.06
CA PRO A 19 15.36 6.40 5.90
C PRO A 19 16.39 5.55 6.63
N ASP A 20 16.04 4.99 7.79
CA ASP A 20 16.95 4.16 8.57
C ASP A 20 17.05 2.75 7.98
N VAL A 21 15.95 2.21 7.46
CA VAL A 21 15.97 0.95 6.70
C VAL A 21 16.83 1.10 5.43
N ALA A 22 16.70 2.22 4.71
CA ALA A 22 17.51 2.51 3.53
C ALA A 22 19.02 2.57 3.87
N LYS A 23 19.41 3.21 4.97
CA LYS A 23 20.81 3.23 5.45
C LYS A 23 21.34 1.83 5.75
N ARG A 24 20.56 0.98 6.40
CA ARG A 24 20.95 -0.41 6.73
C ARG A 24 21.17 -1.25 5.47
N VAL A 25 20.24 -1.15 4.51
CA VAL A 25 20.38 -1.81 3.20
C VAL A 25 21.59 -1.27 2.44
N ALA A 26 21.83 0.04 2.48
CA ALA A 26 23.00 0.65 1.87
C ALA A 26 24.32 0.20 2.52
N ALA A 27 24.32 -0.07 3.83
CA ALA A 27 25.43 -0.64 4.58
C ALA A 27 25.67 -2.15 4.30
N GLY A 28 24.80 -2.78 3.50
CA GLY A 28 24.90 -4.19 3.14
C GLY A 28 24.24 -5.15 4.12
N GLU A 29 23.43 -4.65 5.07
CA GLU A 29 22.65 -5.51 5.94
C GLU A 29 21.53 -6.22 5.17
N ALA A 30 21.37 -7.52 5.42
CA ALA A 30 20.24 -8.29 4.91
C ALA A 30 18.97 -7.92 5.68
N VAL A 31 18.25 -6.91 5.20
CA VAL A 31 16.97 -6.50 5.78
C VAL A 31 15.84 -7.26 5.09
N ALA A 32 15.15 -8.11 5.86
CA ALA A 32 13.92 -8.75 5.45
C ALA A 32 12.69 -7.89 5.82
N ASP A 33 11.67 -7.91 4.97
CA ASP A 33 10.40 -7.24 5.20
C ASP A 33 9.23 -8.09 4.68
N VAL A 34 8.03 -7.78 5.17
CA VAL A 34 6.77 -8.44 4.83
C VAL A 34 5.94 -7.51 3.97
N TRP A 35 5.43 -8.01 2.85
CA TRP A 35 4.59 -7.22 1.97
C TRP A 35 3.31 -7.93 1.57
N GLY A 36 2.20 -7.20 1.59
CA GLY A 36 0.92 -7.72 1.08
C GLY A 36 0.97 -7.85 -0.44
N CYS A 37 0.74 -9.04 -0.99
CA CYS A 37 0.80 -9.33 -2.43
C CYS A 37 -0.59 -9.40 -3.11
N GLY A 38 -1.61 -8.76 -2.50
CA GLY A 38 -2.97 -8.75 -3.03
C GLY A 38 -3.57 -10.16 -3.05
N PHE A 39 -3.83 -10.68 -4.25
CA PHE A 39 -4.36 -12.03 -4.49
C PHE A 39 -3.34 -12.97 -5.15
N SER A 40 -2.10 -12.50 -5.34
CA SER A 40 -1.09 -13.23 -6.09
C SER A 40 -0.54 -14.39 -5.25
N ARG A 41 -0.74 -15.61 -5.76
CA ARG A 41 -0.19 -16.86 -5.21
C ARG A 41 0.94 -17.45 -6.05
N SER A 42 1.23 -16.82 -7.19
CA SER A 42 2.26 -17.28 -8.14
C SER A 42 3.66 -16.78 -7.80
N ILE A 43 3.81 -15.97 -6.74
CA ILE A 43 5.10 -15.46 -6.28
C ILE A 43 5.83 -16.61 -5.59
N LEU A 44 7.06 -16.90 -6.01
CA LEU A 44 7.86 -17.99 -5.45
C LEU A 44 9.14 -17.47 -4.81
N PRO A 45 9.71 -18.19 -3.82
CA PRO A 45 11.03 -17.89 -3.29
C PRO A 45 12.06 -17.81 -4.41
N GLY A 46 12.86 -16.75 -4.38
CA GLY A 46 13.86 -16.45 -5.40
C GLY A 46 13.39 -15.52 -6.51
N ASP A 47 12.09 -15.22 -6.63
CA ASP A 47 11.59 -14.24 -7.59
C ASP A 47 12.05 -12.81 -7.26
N ARG A 48 12.09 -11.98 -8.30
CA ARG A 48 12.49 -10.57 -8.21
C ARG A 48 11.29 -9.73 -7.79
N VAL A 49 11.50 -8.77 -6.90
CA VAL A 49 10.47 -7.79 -6.53
C VAL A 49 10.99 -6.37 -6.71
N PHE A 50 10.10 -5.50 -7.20
CA PHE A 50 10.32 -4.06 -7.29
C PHE A 50 9.24 -3.33 -6.53
N ILE A 51 9.60 -2.29 -5.78
CA ILE A 51 8.66 -1.50 -5.02
C ILE A 51 8.48 -0.14 -5.68
N HIS A 52 7.23 0.16 -6.02
CA HIS A 52 6.82 1.40 -6.66
C HIS A 52 6.07 2.30 -5.68
N ARG A 53 6.54 3.54 -5.57
CA ARG A 53 5.86 4.63 -4.87
C ARG A 53 4.78 5.22 -5.76
N VAL A 54 3.54 5.22 -5.26
CA VAL A 54 2.37 5.78 -5.93
C VAL A 54 1.80 6.98 -5.15
N THR A 55 0.78 7.64 -5.71
CA THR A 55 -0.03 8.73 -5.11
C THR A 55 0.65 10.10 -4.91
N LEU A 56 1.89 10.17 -4.43
CA LEU A 56 2.59 11.45 -4.17
C LEU A 56 3.94 11.47 -4.87
N GLU A 57 4.32 12.62 -5.44
CA GLU A 57 5.65 12.81 -6.03
C GLU A 57 6.76 12.84 -4.96
N PRO A 58 7.96 12.31 -5.25
CA PRO A 58 8.34 11.60 -6.49
C PRO A 58 7.68 10.22 -6.65
N LYS A 59 7.05 9.97 -7.81
CA LYS A 59 6.54 8.64 -8.16
C LYS A 59 7.61 7.87 -8.92
N GLY A 60 7.77 6.60 -8.60
CA GLY A 60 8.82 5.79 -9.24
C GLY A 60 9.15 4.51 -8.49
N VAL A 61 10.01 3.70 -9.08
CA VAL A 61 10.57 2.51 -8.43
C VAL A 61 11.75 2.97 -7.58
N PHE A 62 11.75 2.58 -6.31
CA PHE A 62 12.73 3.05 -5.33
C PHE A 62 13.40 1.93 -4.54
N ALA A 63 12.86 0.71 -4.63
CA ALA A 63 13.45 -0.44 -4.00
C ALA A 63 13.33 -1.66 -4.90
N SER A 64 14.25 -2.58 -4.69
CA SER A 64 14.21 -3.91 -5.25
C SER A 64 14.53 -4.94 -4.18
N GLY A 65 14.28 -6.19 -4.49
CA GLY A 65 14.60 -7.28 -3.60
C GLY A 65 14.35 -8.64 -4.21
N TYR A 66 14.41 -9.65 -3.34
CA TYR A 66 14.13 -11.03 -3.69
C TYR A 66 13.24 -11.70 -2.67
N VAL A 67 12.26 -12.44 -3.16
CA VAL A 67 11.33 -13.18 -2.31
C VAL A 67 12.07 -14.27 -1.57
N THR A 68 11.87 -14.36 -0.26
CA THR A 68 12.41 -15.41 0.60
C THR A 68 11.35 -16.43 0.98
N ARG A 69 10.07 -16.02 1.02
CA ARG A 69 8.94 -16.90 1.34
C ARG A 69 7.76 -16.70 0.38
N ALA A 70 7.17 -17.81 -0.05
CA ALA A 70 5.95 -17.83 -0.87
C ALA A 70 4.77 -17.17 -0.13
N PRO A 71 3.73 -16.72 -0.86
CA PRO A 71 2.53 -16.13 -0.28
C PRO A 71 1.89 -16.99 0.81
N TYR A 72 1.71 -16.40 1.99
CA TYR A 72 1.02 -17.01 3.13
C TYR A 72 -0.14 -16.15 3.62
N GLU A 73 -1.10 -16.79 4.27
CA GLU A 73 -2.31 -16.15 4.78
C GLU A 73 -2.03 -15.55 6.16
N VAL A 74 -2.20 -14.23 6.26
CA VAL A 74 -2.12 -13.49 7.52
C VAL A 74 -3.53 -13.09 7.92
N PRO A 75 -4.00 -13.45 9.13
CA PRO A 75 -5.31 -13.06 9.62
C PRO A 75 -5.51 -11.54 9.58
N ASP A 76 -6.61 -11.10 8.98
CA ASP A 76 -6.97 -9.70 8.84
C ASP A 76 -8.50 -9.54 8.90
N ALA A 77 -9.00 -9.18 10.09
CA ALA A 77 -10.43 -8.97 10.34
C ALA A 77 -11.02 -7.77 9.58
N THR A 78 -10.19 -6.94 8.93
CA THR A 78 -10.68 -5.84 8.07
C THR A 78 -11.07 -6.32 6.68
N LYS A 79 -10.62 -7.51 6.26
CA LYS A 79 -10.95 -8.10 4.96
C LYS A 79 -12.18 -8.99 5.07
N LYS A 80 -13.04 -8.95 4.04
CA LYS A 80 -14.22 -9.84 3.95
C LYS A 80 -13.85 -11.33 4.05
N ARG A 81 -12.66 -11.70 3.59
CA ARG A 81 -12.16 -13.09 3.60
C ARG A 81 -11.55 -13.51 4.94
N GLY A 82 -11.38 -12.58 5.88
CA GLY A 82 -10.73 -12.83 7.18
C GLY A 82 -9.20 -12.89 7.14
N TYR A 83 -8.58 -12.77 5.96
CA TYR A 83 -7.13 -12.79 5.80
C TYR A 83 -6.63 -11.94 4.61
N ARG A 84 -5.33 -11.66 4.61
CA ARG A 84 -4.56 -11.08 3.50
C ARG A 84 -3.41 -12.01 3.13
N LEU A 85 -2.97 -11.98 1.87
CA LEU A 85 -1.77 -12.68 1.45
C LEU A 85 -0.54 -11.79 1.61
N CYS A 86 0.46 -12.29 2.30
CA CYS A 86 1.77 -11.65 2.48
C CYS A 86 2.88 -12.51 1.89
N VAL A 87 3.94 -11.86 1.44
CA VAL A 87 5.22 -12.49 1.07
C VAL A 87 6.31 -11.91 1.96
N ASP A 88 7.30 -12.74 2.26
CA ASP A 88 8.54 -12.27 2.87
C ASP A 88 9.58 -12.11 1.76
N PHE A 89 10.33 -11.02 1.82
CA PHE A 89 11.39 -10.73 0.86
C PHE A 89 12.53 -9.99 1.54
N VAL A 90 13.69 -9.98 0.90
CA VAL A 90 14.87 -9.23 1.35
C VAL A 90 15.20 -8.13 0.35
N TYR A 91 15.58 -6.96 0.85
CA TYR A 91 16.07 -5.87 0.03
C TYR A 91 17.47 -6.15 -0.51
N ASP A 92 17.69 -5.94 -1.79
CA ASP A 92 19.04 -5.78 -2.35
C ASP A 92 19.42 -4.30 -2.49
N TYR A 93 18.42 -3.43 -2.69
CA TYR A 93 18.58 -2.00 -2.84
C TYR A 93 17.33 -1.26 -2.37
N LEU A 94 17.55 -0.18 -1.63
CA LEU A 94 16.50 0.66 -1.08
C LEU A 94 17.04 2.09 -0.92
N VAL A 95 16.32 3.08 -1.46
CA VAL A 95 16.57 4.51 -1.19
C VAL A 95 15.43 5.11 -0.38
N ASP A 96 15.68 6.28 0.22
CA ASP A 96 14.65 7.01 0.94
C ASP A 96 13.63 7.59 -0.04
N ALA A 97 12.57 6.82 -0.21
CA ALA A 97 11.48 7.16 -1.10
C ALA A 97 10.60 8.30 -0.59
N HIS A 98 10.92 8.99 0.50
CA HIS A 98 10.31 10.29 0.78
C HIS A 98 10.84 11.38 -0.16
N HIS A 99 12.13 11.32 -0.51
CA HIS A 99 12.84 12.38 -1.22
C HIS A 99 13.20 12.00 -2.65
N GLU A 100 13.50 10.73 -2.93
CA GLU A 100 14.01 10.29 -4.23
C GLU A 100 13.46 8.94 -4.70
N VAL A 101 13.63 8.65 -5.98
CA VAL A 101 13.31 7.35 -6.59
C VAL A 101 14.41 7.00 -7.60
N VAL A 102 14.68 5.72 -7.80
CA VAL A 102 15.75 5.27 -8.71
C VAL A 102 15.33 5.38 -10.16
N ILE A 103 14.09 4.98 -10.45
CA ILE A 103 13.47 5.07 -11.77
C ILE A 103 12.19 5.87 -11.63
N THR A 104 12.13 7.01 -12.30
CA THR A 104 10.99 7.92 -12.23
C THR A 104 9.77 7.37 -12.97
N ARG A 105 8.58 7.84 -12.60
CA ARG A 105 7.33 7.47 -13.27
C ARG A 105 7.34 7.83 -14.76
N ASP A 106 8.01 8.92 -15.14
CA ASP A 106 8.10 9.37 -16.53
C ASP A 106 8.98 8.47 -17.39
N GLU A 107 10.06 7.91 -16.82
CA GLU A 107 10.87 6.89 -17.50
C GLU A 107 10.03 5.62 -17.76
N LEU A 108 9.21 5.22 -16.79
CA LEU A 108 8.31 4.08 -16.92
C LEU A 108 7.18 4.26 -17.96
N ARG A 109 6.95 5.50 -18.44
CA ARG A 109 5.99 5.77 -19.55
C ARG A 109 6.60 5.53 -20.93
N LYS A 110 7.92 5.43 -21.04
CA LYS A 110 8.62 5.27 -22.32
C LYS A 110 8.70 3.80 -22.71
N HIS A 111 8.79 3.52 -24.00
CA HIS A 111 9.07 2.16 -24.48
C HIS A 111 10.47 1.74 -23.99
N PRO A 112 10.66 0.48 -23.52
CA PRO A 112 9.74 -0.67 -23.53
C PRO A 112 8.82 -0.79 -22.31
N PHE A 113 8.92 0.10 -21.32
CA PHE A 113 8.17 0.02 -20.05
C PHE A 113 6.69 0.35 -20.17
N SER A 114 6.30 1.07 -21.21
CA SER A 114 4.91 1.49 -21.47
C SER A 114 3.92 0.32 -21.59
N VAL A 115 4.39 -0.90 -21.85
CA VAL A 115 3.55 -2.10 -21.93
C VAL A 115 3.06 -2.58 -20.56
N GLN A 116 3.68 -2.12 -19.48
CA GLN A 116 3.36 -2.48 -18.10
C GLN A 116 2.47 -1.43 -17.45
N THR A 117 1.48 -1.88 -16.67
CA THR A 117 0.67 -0.98 -15.84
C THR A 117 1.41 -0.70 -14.54
N TRP A 118 2.03 0.47 -14.46
CA TRP A 118 2.78 0.92 -13.28
C TRP A 118 1.89 1.52 -12.19
N ASP A 119 0.82 2.23 -12.55
CA ASP A 119 -0.14 2.84 -11.60
C ASP A 119 -1.13 1.81 -11.03
N ALA A 120 -0.60 0.69 -10.56
CA ALA A 120 -1.37 -0.40 -10.00
C ALA A 120 -2.01 -0.02 -8.66
N GLN A 121 -3.25 -0.45 -8.46
CA GLN A 121 -3.96 -0.28 -7.18
C GLN A 121 -3.67 -1.41 -6.19
N THR A 122 -3.12 -2.52 -6.67
CA THR A 122 -2.81 -3.73 -5.90
C THR A 122 -1.37 -4.15 -6.13
N SER A 123 -0.71 -4.59 -5.07
CA SER A 123 0.61 -5.24 -5.14
C SER A 123 0.49 -6.68 -5.66
N GLY A 124 1.62 -7.26 -6.05
CA GLY A 124 1.71 -8.65 -6.50
C GLY A 124 1.45 -8.85 -8.00
N ILE A 125 1.55 -7.78 -8.78
CA ILE A 125 1.37 -7.83 -10.24
C ILE A 125 2.67 -8.33 -10.87
N SER A 126 2.58 -9.34 -11.72
CA SER A 126 3.73 -9.80 -12.51
C SER A 126 4.11 -8.74 -13.54
N ILE A 127 5.39 -8.44 -13.63
CA ILE A 127 5.97 -7.56 -14.64
C ILE A 127 6.12 -8.37 -15.92
N LYS A 128 5.62 -7.83 -17.04
CA LYS A 128 5.72 -8.52 -18.33
C LYS A 128 7.19 -8.76 -18.72
N PRO A 129 7.55 -9.91 -19.30
CA PRO A 129 8.93 -10.25 -19.64
C PRO A 129 9.68 -9.17 -20.46
N MET A 130 8.97 -8.48 -21.36
CA MET A 130 9.55 -7.40 -22.17
C MET A 130 9.94 -6.17 -21.35
N ALA A 131 9.18 -5.85 -20.30
CA ALA A 131 9.50 -4.77 -19.38
C ALA A 131 10.52 -5.22 -18.33
N GLU A 132 10.45 -6.47 -17.88
CA GLU A 132 11.33 -7.06 -16.87
C GLU A 132 12.81 -6.95 -17.28
N GLY A 133 13.19 -7.45 -18.46
CA GLY A 133 14.59 -7.44 -18.89
C GLY A 133 15.16 -6.03 -19.05
N ALA A 134 14.37 -5.11 -19.59
CA ALA A 134 14.77 -3.71 -19.70
C ALA A 134 14.86 -3.03 -18.33
N LEU A 135 14.00 -3.42 -17.38
CA LEU A 135 13.93 -2.81 -16.06
C LEU A 135 15.15 -3.23 -15.25
N GLU A 136 15.50 -4.51 -15.27
CA GLU A 136 16.70 -5.01 -14.60
C GLU A 136 17.96 -4.36 -15.18
N LYS A 137 18.04 -4.18 -16.51
CA LYS A 137 19.17 -3.48 -17.14
C LYS A 137 19.30 -2.03 -16.64
N LEU A 138 18.20 -1.27 -16.67
CA LEU A 138 18.18 0.11 -16.19
C LEU A 138 18.45 0.20 -14.69
N TRP A 139 17.97 -0.77 -13.92
CA TRP A 139 18.21 -0.85 -12.48
C TRP A 139 19.69 -1.05 -12.17
N ILE A 140 20.36 -1.98 -12.86
CA ILE A 140 21.80 -2.23 -12.71
C ILE A 140 22.61 -1.00 -13.13
N GLU A 141 22.20 -0.30 -14.19
CA GLU A 141 22.85 0.93 -14.64
C GLU A 141 22.81 2.04 -13.57
N ARG A 142 21.72 2.15 -12.81
CA ARG A 142 21.54 3.17 -11.77
C ARG A 142 22.12 2.79 -10.41
N THR A 143 22.02 1.52 -10.03
CA THR A 143 22.35 1.05 -8.67
C THR A 143 23.68 0.30 -8.58
N GLY A 144 24.24 -0.04 -9.74
CA GLY A 144 25.36 -0.97 -9.85
C GLY A 144 24.92 -2.43 -9.68
N LYS A 145 25.78 -3.36 -10.09
CA LYS A 145 25.53 -4.79 -9.86
C LYS A 145 25.80 -5.10 -8.39
N ARG A 146 24.74 -5.34 -7.62
CA ARG A 146 24.84 -5.80 -6.22
C ARG A 146 24.64 -7.30 -6.13
N ALA A 147 25.40 -7.94 -5.25
CA ALA A 147 25.17 -9.34 -4.92
C ALA A 147 23.85 -9.46 -4.16
N ARG A 148 23.10 -10.53 -4.42
CA ARG A 148 21.94 -10.88 -3.59
C ARG A 148 22.41 -11.02 -2.15
N PRO A 149 21.77 -10.34 -1.18
CA PRO A 149 22.08 -10.57 0.24
C PRO A 149 21.85 -12.05 0.56
N VAL A 150 22.85 -12.70 1.15
CA VAL A 150 22.71 -14.08 1.62
C VAL A 150 21.86 -14.04 2.87
N VAL A 151 20.56 -14.24 2.70
CA VAL A 151 19.67 -14.51 3.83
C VAL A 151 19.87 -15.99 4.14
N ALA A 152 20.36 -16.29 5.35
CA ALA A 152 20.26 -17.66 5.85
C ALA A 152 18.77 -18.06 5.77
N PRO A 153 18.42 -19.27 5.28
CA PRO A 153 17.03 -19.71 5.26
C PRO A 153 16.48 -19.58 6.68
N HIS A 154 15.55 -18.65 6.89
CA HIS A 154 15.10 -18.33 8.23
C HIS A 154 14.29 -19.50 8.81
N ALA A 155 14.74 -19.96 9.97
CA ALA A 155 13.92 -20.53 11.01
C ALA A 155 12.71 -19.59 11.30
N ASP A 156 11.51 -20.08 11.00
CA ASP A 156 10.17 -19.89 11.60
C ASP A 156 9.72 -18.61 12.34
N ALA A 157 10.46 -17.49 12.35
CA ALA A 157 10.02 -16.26 13.01
C ALA A 157 9.66 -15.18 11.97
N PRO A 158 8.38 -14.72 11.89
CA PRO A 158 8.02 -13.63 11.00
C PRO A 158 8.68 -12.34 11.50
N ALA A 159 9.52 -11.73 10.66
CA ALA A 159 9.95 -10.36 10.86
C ALA A 159 8.69 -9.49 10.90
N LYS A 160 8.39 -8.87 12.04
CA LYS A 160 7.23 -7.98 12.17
C LYS A 160 7.54 -6.72 11.36
N SER A 161 6.90 -6.56 10.20
CA SER A 161 6.99 -5.31 9.44
C SER A 161 6.35 -4.18 10.25
N THR A 162 7.16 -3.24 10.74
CA THR A 162 6.73 -2.07 11.51
C THR A 162 5.74 -1.20 10.72
N LYS A 163 5.89 -1.21 9.38
CA LYS A 163 4.97 -0.59 8.42
C LYS A 163 3.57 -1.23 8.43
N GLU A 164 3.45 -2.54 8.61
CA GLU A 164 2.16 -3.21 8.70
C GLU A 164 1.45 -2.83 9.99
N GLN A 165 2.18 -2.65 11.09
CA GLN A 165 1.63 -2.15 12.35
C GLN A 165 1.18 -0.69 12.22
N ALA A 166 1.99 0.18 11.60
CA ALA A 166 1.62 1.56 11.31
C ALA A 166 0.41 1.65 10.36
N SER A 167 0.35 0.77 9.35
CA SER A 167 -0.79 0.59 8.45
C SER A 167 -2.06 0.14 9.18
N GLN A 168 -1.95 -0.85 10.07
CA GLN A 168 -3.07 -1.36 10.86
C GLN A 168 -3.57 -0.31 11.84
N ALA A 169 -2.66 0.41 12.50
CA ALA A 169 -2.98 1.52 13.41
C ALA A 169 -3.68 2.67 12.66
N TRP A 170 -3.18 3.08 11.49
CA TRP A 170 -3.83 4.08 10.65
C TRP A 170 -5.19 3.63 10.12
N SER A 171 -5.29 2.36 9.68
CA SER A 171 -6.55 1.77 9.22
C SER A 171 -7.58 1.67 10.34
N ALA A 172 -7.16 1.30 11.56
CA ALA A 172 -8.01 1.26 12.75
C ALA A 172 -8.46 2.68 13.15
N ALA A 173 -7.56 3.66 13.14
CA ALA A 173 -7.87 5.06 13.43
C ALA A 173 -8.86 5.65 12.40
N ASN A 174 -8.69 5.35 11.11
CA ASN A 174 -9.64 5.77 10.07
C ASN A 174 -10.98 5.06 10.17
N LYS A 175 -11.00 3.77 10.53
CA LYS A 175 -12.25 3.03 10.79
C LYS A 175 -12.99 3.61 12.00
N ALA A 176 -12.28 3.96 13.06
CA ALA A 176 -12.84 4.64 14.23
C ALA A 176 -13.37 6.04 13.88
N ALA A 177 -12.65 6.81 13.07
CA ALA A 177 -13.10 8.12 12.59
C ALA A 177 -14.32 8.03 11.66
N ALA A 178 -14.38 7.02 10.79
CA ALA A 178 -15.54 6.73 9.94
C ALA A 178 -16.76 6.30 10.76
N GLY A 179 -16.57 5.47 11.80
CA GLY A 179 -17.64 5.12 12.75
C GLY A 179 -18.18 6.33 13.51
N LYS A 180 -17.30 7.23 13.97
CA LYS A 180 -17.69 8.50 14.61
C LYS A 180 -18.45 9.43 13.65
N ARG A 181 -18.05 9.50 12.37
CA ARG A 181 -18.77 10.25 11.33
C ARG A 181 -20.14 9.65 11.03
N ALA A 182 -20.26 8.33 10.92
CA ALA A 182 -21.52 7.64 10.70
C ALA A 182 -22.50 7.84 11.89
N ALA A 183 -22.00 7.78 13.12
CA ALA A 183 -22.80 8.03 14.33
C ALA A 183 -23.30 9.49 14.40
N ARG A 184 -22.46 10.46 14.01
CA ARG A 184 -22.85 11.89 13.95
C ARG A 184 -23.90 12.17 12.88
N VAL A 185 -23.82 11.49 11.73
CA VAL A 185 -24.83 11.57 10.67
C VAL A 185 -26.14 10.91 11.11
N ALA A 186 -26.08 9.74 11.76
CA ALA A 186 -27.27 9.07 12.31
C ALA A 186 -28.00 9.95 13.35
N MET A 187 -27.28 10.64 14.25
CA MET A 187 -27.90 11.58 15.20
C MET A 187 -28.62 12.76 14.51
N TYR A 188 -28.13 13.22 13.36
CA TYR A 188 -28.77 14.28 12.58
C TYR A 188 -30.05 13.82 11.86
N PHE A 189 -30.14 12.53 11.50
CA PHE A 189 -31.33 11.95 10.85
C PHE A 189 -32.34 11.32 11.82
N SER A 190 -32.00 11.17 13.11
CA SER A 190 -32.90 10.64 14.15
C SER A 190 -33.59 11.72 15.01
N SER A 191 -33.47 13.00 14.67
CA SER A 191 -34.21 14.05 15.38
C SER A 191 -35.71 13.95 15.06
N PRO A 192 -36.61 13.81 16.06
CA PRO A 192 -38.04 13.67 15.81
C PRO A 192 -38.62 14.95 15.21
N LYS A 193 -39.51 14.81 14.22
CA LYS A 193 -40.32 15.91 13.67
C LYS A 193 -41.02 16.65 14.83
N ARG A 194 -40.89 17.98 14.87
CA ARG A 194 -41.65 18.83 15.79
C ARG A 194 -43.15 18.51 15.68
N PRO A 195 -43.89 18.41 16.80
CA PRO A 195 -45.32 18.17 16.75
C PRO A 195 -46.04 19.38 16.16
N ASN A 196 -47.01 19.12 15.28
CA ASN A 196 -47.95 20.10 14.73
C ASN A 196 -48.67 20.84 15.87
N SER A 197 -48.77 22.16 15.75
CA SER A 197 -49.72 23.01 16.49
C SER A 197 -51.00 23.24 15.66
N PRO A 198 -52.14 23.57 16.31
CA PRO A 198 -53.42 22.85 16.17
C PRO A 198 -54.46 23.58 15.28
N PRO A 199 -55.71 23.07 15.13
CA PRO A 199 -56.65 23.46 14.06
C PRO A 199 -57.40 24.76 14.42
N GLY A 200 -57.63 25.59 13.41
CA GLY A 200 -58.51 26.75 13.52
C GLY A 200 -59.93 26.38 13.09
N ASP A 201 -60.80 26.15 14.08
CA ASP A 201 -62.24 26.12 13.91
C ASP A 201 -62.77 27.55 13.83
N GLY A 202 -63.73 27.81 12.94
CA GLY A 202 -64.31 29.13 12.71
C GLY A 202 -65.57 29.40 13.52
N GLU A 203 -65.88 30.69 13.73
CA GLU A 203 -67.25 31.25 13.74
C GLU A 203 -67.18 32.79 13.74
N GLY A 204 -68.10 33.42 13.02
CA GLY A 204 -68.09 34.86 12.73
C GLY A 204 -68.79 35.76 13.74
N ASN A 205 -68.79 37.08 13.47
CA ASN A 205 -69.99 37.95 13.39
C ASN A 205 -69.58 39.44 13.26
N SER A 206 -70.37 40.17 12.46
CA SER A 206 -70.79 41.58 12.56
C SER A 206 -69.78 42.74 12.69
N GLY A 207 -69.92 43.73 11.79
CA GLY A 207 -70.06 45.14 12.19
C GLY A 207 -69.20 46.18 11.48
N ASP A 208 -69.88 47.07 10.74
CA ASP A 208 -69.62 48.51 10.60
C ASP A 208 -68.57 49.01 9.58
N THR A 209 -69.00 49.31 8.34
CA THR A 209 -69.22 50.68 7.79
C THR A 209 -69.43 50.63 6.27
#